data_AF-A0AAN5BVC3-F1
#
_entry.id   AF-A0AAN5BVC3-F1
#
_cell.length_a   1.000
_cell.length_b   1.000
_cell.length_c   1.000
_cell.angle_alpha   90.00
_cell.angle_beta   90.00
_cell.angle_gamma   90.00
#
_symmetry.space_group_name_H-M   'P 1'
#
loop_
_entity.id
_entity.type
_entity.pdbx_description
1 polymer ?
#
loop_
_entity_poly.entity_id
_entity_poly.type
_entity_poly.pdbx_seq_one_letter_code
_entity_poly.pdbx_strand_id
1 'polypeptide(L)'
;MKWLYGKISPPLVIAKFKTCLLNPRTKWAAFTALNILTVCFNVTPALLLHEMSSIPLPCNEFEWACPTMESWLQVRMGCVRGWTCLGEALAALLCPSPLQAETVSVFGAYVLLHAILQGMWGFQQNSWLESSDLAKYFQKFEVTLRGWHTCWKDNVESSVSPRNPYSAVTANPAALFRLAYMWIGADFSGVRASIASLDPETIESSFKQLVIPVPPTDLTMRIVTHAIGALSTRVKLGMALKEQRLSCFQSFEVHLFSVECCQYYTWISARRYRHMPFANQHCT
;
A
#
# COMPACT_ATOMS: atom_id res chain seq x y z
N MET A 1 22.15 34.87 -3.53
CA MET A 1 20.68 34.71 -3.41
C MET A 1 19.99 36.07 -3.36
N LYS A 2 19.93 36.80 -4.48
CA LYS A 2 19.20 38.07 -4.60
C LYS A 2 18.56 38.10 -5.98
N TRP A 3 17.45 37.38 -6.15
CA TRP A 3 16.54 37.57 -7.27
C TRP A 3 15.12 37.26 -6.79
N LEU A 4 14.19 38.17 -7.08
CA LEU A 4 12.72 38.10 -6.89
C LEU A 4 12.11 38.61 -5.56
N TYR A 5 12.55 39.77 -5.06
CA TYR A 5 11.71 40.67 -4.24
C TYR A 5 11.19 41.85 -5.07
N GLY A 6 10.69 41.57 -6.27
CA GLY A 6 9.83 42.50 -7.02
C GLY A 6 8.39 42.25 -6.60
N LYS A 7 7.64 43.31 -6.29
CA LYS A 7 6.20 43.28 -5.91
C LYS A 7 5.38 42.46 -6.91
N ILE A 8 5.24 41.16 -6.67
CA ILE A 8 4.27 40.28 -7.34
C ILE A 8 3.07 40.23 -6.41
N SER A 9 1.88 40.53 -6.94
CA SER A 9 0.64 40.52 -6.15
C SER A 9 0.46 39.18 -5.42
N PRO A 10 0.06 39.18 -4.13
CA PRO A 10 -0.10 37.96 -3.32
C PRO A 10 -0.84 36.80 -4.04
N PRO A 11 -1.94 37.02 -4.79
CA PRO A 11 -2.63 35.92 -5.48
C PRO A 11 -1.82 35.26 -6.60
N LEU A 12 -0.92 35.99 -7.28
CA LEU A 12 -0.05 35.43 -8.34
C LEU A 12 1.08 34.56 -7.75
N VAL A 13 1.56 34.89 -6.56
CA VAL A 13 2.56 34.08 -5.83
C VAL A 13 1.92 32.82 -5.27
N ILE A 14 0.71 32.93 -4.68
CA ILE A 14 -0.07 31.78 -4.20
C ILE A 14 -0.42 30.84 -5.36
N ALA A 15 -0.80 31.37 -6.52
CA ALA A 15 -1.08 30.56 -7.71
C ALA A 15 0.17 29.80 -8.16
N LYS A 16 1.33 30.47 -8.32
CA LYS A 16 2.59 29.81 -8.69
C LYS A 16 3.01 28.74 -7.68
N PHE A 17 2.86 29.01 -6.39
CA PHE A 17 3.17 28.08 -5.32
C PHE A 17 2.25 26.84 -5.33
N LYS A 18 0.92 27.04 -5.44
CA LYS A 18 -0.02 25.94 -5.60
C LYS A 18 0.31 25.13 -6.85
N THR A 19 0.75 25.76 -7.93
CA THR A 19 1.19 25.06 -9.14
C THR A 19 2.43 24.18 -8.89
N CYS A 20 3.40 24.66 -8.08
CA CYS A 20 4.58 23.89 -7.67
C CYS A 20 4.24 22.66 -6.81
N LEU A 21 3.23 22.74 -5.94
CA LEU A 21 2.77 21.57 -5.16
C LEU A 21 1.79 20.68 -5.95
N LEU A 22 1.00 21.26 -6.85
CA LEU A 22 -0.01 20.58 -7.65
C LEU A 22 0.66 19.63 -8.65
N ASN A 23 1.75 20.04 -9.29
CA ASN A 23 2.42 19.21 -10.29
C ASN A 23 2.92 17.86 -9.72
N PRO A 24 3.67 17.81 -8.59
CA PRO A 24 4.00 16.55 -7.92
C PRO A 24 2.76 15.77 -7.44
N ARG A 25 1.77 16.41 -6.81
CA ARG A 25 0.57 15.70 -6.32
C ARG A 25 -0.24 15.07 -7.45
N THR A 26 -0.40 15.76 -8.59
CA THR A 26 -1.07 15.21 -9.76
C THR A 26 -0.30 14.04 -10.36
N LYS A 27 1.03 14.13 -10.45
CA LYS A 27 1.88 13.00 -10.88
C LYS A 27 1.73 11.81 -9.95
N TRP A 28 1.73 12.03 -8.64
CA TRP A 28 1.53 10.96 -7.66
C TRP A 28 0.13 10.37 -7.71
N ALA A 29 -0.90 11.19 -7.89
CA ALA A 29 -2.27 10.70 -8.06
C ALA A 29 -2.40 9.81 -9.30
N ALA A 30 -1.83 10.25 -10.44
CA ALA A 30 -1.78 9.46 -11.66
C ALA A 30 -0.98 8.16 -11.46
N PHE A 31 0.19 8.23 -10.83
CA PHE A 31 1.01 7.07 -10.48
C PHE A 31 0.22 6.06 -9.66
N THR A 32 -0.38 6.46 -8.53
CA THR A 32 -1.15 5.54 -7.69
C THR A 32 -2.38 4.98 -8.40
N ALA A 33 -3.09 5.81 -9.17
CA ALA A 33 -4.30 5.38 -9.88
C ALA A 33 -3.99 4.34 -10.98
N LEU A 34 -2.95 4.58 -11.78
CA LEU A 34 -2.51 3.63 -12.81
C LEU A 34 -1.93 2.37 -12.18
N ASN A 35 -1.23 2.49 -11.06
CA ASN A 35 -0.63 1.34 -10.38
C ASN A 35 -1.67 0.43 -9.71
N ILE A 36 -2.90 0.90 -9.44
CA ILE A 36 -4.02 0.03 -9.06
C ILE A 36 -4.27 -1.04 -10.13
N LEU A 37 -4.12 -0.72 -11.41
CA LEU A 37 -4.31 -1.70 -12.48
C LEU A 37 -3.25 -2.80 -12.42
N THR A 38 -2.01 -2.43 -12.14
CA THR A 38 -0.92 -3.39 -11.88
C THR A 38 -1.24 -4.27 -10.68
N VAL A 39 -1.62 -3.64 -9.57
CA VAL A 39 -1.82 -4.31 -8.28
C VAL A 39 -3.05 -5.22 -8.29
N CYS A 40 -4.12 -4.87 -8.98
CA CYS A 40 -5.38 -5.62 -8.97
C CYS A 40 -5.51 -6.59 -10.15
N PHE A 41 -4.93 -6.26 -11.30
CA PHE A 41 -5.19 -6.96 -12.56
C PHE A 41 -3.92 -7.45 -13.26
N ASN A 42 -2.74 -7.31 -12.64
CA ASN A 42 -1.45 -7.70 -13.20
C ASN A 42 -1.12 -7.02 -14.53
N VAL A 43 -1.67 -5.82 -14.76
CA VAL A 43 -1.39 -5.00 -15.96
C VAL A 43 -0.01 -4.36 -15.84
N THR A 44 0.75 -4.28 -16.93
CA THR A 44 2.06 -3.61 -16.93
C THR A 44 1.90 -2.14 -16.48
N PRO A 45 2.72 -1.66 -15.53
CA PRO A 45 2.64 -0.28 -15.06
C PRO A 45 2.89 0.71 -16.21
N ALA A 46 1.96 1.65 -16.40
CA ALA A 46 2.09 2.71 -17.39
C ALA A 46 3.10 3.80 -16.98
N LEU A 47 3.38 3.93 -15.68
CA LEU A 47 4.37 4.85 -15.12
C LEU A 47 5.32 4.05 -14.22
N LEU A 48 6.60 4.07 -14.56
CA LEU A 48 7.60 3.23 -13.93
C LEU A 48 8.22 3.90 -12.70
N LEU A 49 8.54 3.07 -11.71
CA LEU A 49 9.13 3.48 -10.45
C LEU A 49 10.39 4.34 -10.63
N HIS A 50 11.25 3.96 -11.57
CA HIS A 50 12.51 4.66 -11.82
C HIS A 50 12.30 6.04 -12.44
N GLU A 51 11.25 6.24 -13.25
CA GLU A 51 10.87 7.54 -13.83
C GLU A 51 10.38 8.51 -12.76
N MET A 52 9.81 7.97 -11.67
CA MET A 52 9.27 8.72 -10.55
C MET A 52 10.30 8.95 -9.43
N SER A 53 11.48 8.32 -9.50
CA SER A 53 12.45 8.25 -8.39
C SER A 53 12.97 9.61 -7.91
N SER A 54 13.10 10.58 -8.81
CA SER A 54 13.60 11.93 -8.54
C SER A 54 12.51 12.93 -8.14
N ILE A 55 11.25 12.51 -8.09
CA ILE A 55 10.13 13.40 -7.75
C ILE A 55 10.01 13.48 -6.21
N PRO A 56 9.88 14.69 -5.64
CA PRO A 56 9.58 14.88 -4.22
C PRO A 56 8.29 14.17 -3.81
N LEU A 57 8.30 13.51 -2.65
CA LEU A 57 7.08 12.98 -2.05
C LEU A 57 6.06 14.11 -1.79
N PRO A 58 4.75 13.80 -1.84
CA PRO A 58 3.72 14.80 -1.61
C PRO A 58 3.80 15.35 -0.18
N CYS A 59 3.63 16.66 -0.04
CA CYS A 59 3.59 17.34 1.25
C CYS A 59 2.41 16.89 2.12
N ASN A 60 2.47 17.22 3.41
CA ASN A 60 1.37 16.97 4.34
C ASN A 60 0.15 17.83 4.03
N GLU A 61 -1.02 17.44 4.56
CA GLU A 61 -2.28 18.11 4.25
C GLU A 61 -2.34 19.53 4.84
N PHE A 62 -1.70 19.76 6.00
CA PHE A 62 -1.60 21.09 6.60
C PHE A 62 -0.84 22.09 5.71
N GLU A 63 0.30 21.68 5.15
CA GLU A 63 1.12 22.44 4.23
C GLU A 63 0.33 22.76 2.96
N TRP A 64 -0.45 21.80 2.47
CA TRP A 64 -1.30 21.96 1.28
C TRP A 64 -2.50 22.89 1.53
N ALA A 65 -3.15 22.74 2.68
CA ALA A 65 -4.35 23.48 3.05
C ALA A 65 -4.05 24.92 3.48
N CYS A 66 -2.77 25.31 3.58
CA CYS A 66 -2.35 26.68 3.94
C CYS A 66 -3.02 27.72 3.02
N PRO A 67 -3.83 28.64 3.56
CA PRO A 67 -4.54 29.62 2.76
C PRO A 67 -3.63 30.77 2.30
N THR A 68 -2.52 31.02 3.00
CA THR A 68 -1.59 32.12 2.72
C THR A 68 -0.15 31.64 2.62
N MET A 69 0.69 32.47 2.00
CA MET A 69 2.12 32.17 1.85
C MET A 69 2.85 32.22 3.20
N GLU A 70 2.47 33.15 4.06
CA GLU A 70 3.06 33.32 5.38
C GLU A 70 2.80 32.11 6.27
N SER A 71 1.57 31.57 6.26
CA SER A 71 1.25 30.36 7.02
C SER A 71 2.03 29.15 6.49
N TRP A 72 2.16 29.04 5.16
CA TRP A 72 2.95 27.98 4.54
C TRP A 72 4.43 28.07 4.90
N LEU A 73 5.02 29.27 4.81
CA LEU A 73 6.41 29.50 5.19
C LEU A 73 6.65 29.15 6.66
N GLN A 74 5.72 29.49 7.56
CA GLN A 74 5.84 29.12 8.97
C GLN A 74 5.83 27.61 9.18
N VAL A 75 4.93 26.88 8.50
CA VAL A 75 4.93 25.40 8.52
C VAL A 75 6.26 24.86 8.02
N ARG A 76 6.79 25.43 6.93
CA ARG A 76 8.06 24.99 6.33
C ARG A 76 9.30 25.35 7.12
N MET A 77 9.30 26.49 7.80
CA MET A 77 10.38 26.86 8.71
C MET A 77 10.41 25.97 9.96
N GLY A 78 9.26 25.42 10.37
CA GLY A 78 9.17 24.39 11.41
C GLY A 78 9.61 22.99 10.95
N CYS A 79 9.55 22.71 9.65
CA CYS A 79 10.06 21.45 9.08
C CYS A 79 11.59 21.50 8.91
N VAL A 80 12.31 20.79 9.78
CA VAL A 80 13.79 20.77 9.80
C VAL A 80 14.41 20.13 8.55
N ARG A 81 13.62 19.40 7.73
CA ARG A 81 14.11 18.68 6.55
C ARG A 81 13.52 19.21 5.24
N GLY A 82 14.35 19.21 4.19
CA GLY A 82 13.96 19.55 2.82
C GLY A 82 13.07 18.48 2.17
N TRP A 83 12.72 18.72 0.90
CA TRP A 83 11.96 17.75 0.11
C TRP A 83 12.73 16.45 -0.04
N THR A 84 12.13 15.35 0.42
CA THR A 84 12.65 13.99 0.22
C THR A 84 12.07 13.43 -1.07
N CYS A 85 12.93 13.00 -1.97
CA CYS A 85 12.52 12.36 -3.23
C CYS A 85 12.11 10.90 -2.99
N LEU A 86 11.32 10.32 -3.91
CA LEU A 86 10.86 8.93 -3.77
C LEU A 86 12.02 7.95 -3.58
N GLY A 87 13.08 8.06 -4.39
CA GLY A 87 14.24 7.17 -4.30
C GLY A 87 14.95 7.25 -2.96
N GLU A 88 15.11 8.46 -2.41
CA GLU A 88 15.72 8.70 -1.10
C GLU A 88 14.87 8.11 0.02
N ALA A 89 13.54 8.28 -0.05
CA ALA A 89 12.61 7.72 0.92
C ALA A 89 12.64 6.19 0.88
N LEU A 90 12.59 5.56 -0.31
CA LEU A 90 12.69 4.11 -0.45
C LEU A 90 14.03 3.55 0.06
N ALA A 91 15.13 4.26 -0.20
CA ALA A 91 16.44 3.89 0.35
C ALA A 91 16.46 3.99 1.88
N ALA A 92 15.86 5.04 2.45
CA ALA A 92 15.79 5.23 3.88
C ALA A 92 14.91 4.18 4.59
N LEU A 93 13.88 3.62 3.92
CA LEU A 93 13.11 2.49 4.46
C LEU A 93 13.92 1.19 4.62
N LEU A 94 15.04 1.07 3.90
CA LEU A 94 15.97 -0.07 4.03
C LEU A 94 17.01 0.15 5.14
N CYS A 95 17.18 1.39 5.61
CA CYS A 95 18.12 1.70 6.67
C CYS A 95 17.55 1.28 8.04
N PRO A 96 18.40 0.82 8.98
CA PRO A 96 17.97 0.52 10.34
C PRO A 96 17.55 1.75 11.13
N SER A 97 17.88 2.96 10.65
CA SER A 97 17.39 4.22 11.20
C SER A 97 16.03 4.55 10.57
N PRO A 98 14.96 4.68 11.37
CA PRO A 98 13.63 4.92 10.83
C PRO A 98 13.54 6.30 10.17
N LEU A 99 12.87 6.36 9.02
CA LEU A 99 12.28 7.61 8.53
C LEU A 99 11.35 8.14 9.62
N GLN A 100 11.55 9.40 10.02
CA GLN A 100 10.73 10.02 11.05
C GLN A 100 9.30 10.17 10.53
N ALA A 101 8.28 9.86 11.34
CA ALA A 101 6.87 9.90 10.93
C ALA A 101 6.46 11.27 10.36
N GLU A 102 7.07 12.35 10.85
CA GLU A 102 6.84 13.73 10.41
C GLU A 102 7.36 14.01 8.98
N THR A 103 8.19 13.13 8.42
CA THR A 103 8.81 13.32 7.10
C THR A 103 7.95 12.79 5.96
N VAL A 104 6.95 11.95 6.25
CA VAL A 104 6.11 11.32 5.23
C VAL A 104 4.64 11.61 5.53
N SER A 105 4.00 12.36 4.62
CA SER A 105 2.55 12.59 4.66
C SER A 105 1.77 11.28 4.49
N VAL A 106 0.50 11.26 4.89
CA VAL A 106 -0.36 10.07 4.65
C VAL A 106 -0.41 9.69 3.17
N PHE A 107 -0.53 10.68 2.28
CA PHE A 107 -0.50 10.41 0.84
C PHE A 107 0.88 9.93 0.38
N GLY A 108 1.97 10.47 0.93
CA GLY A 108 3.33 10.02 0.66
C GLY A 108 3.56 8.58 1.09
N ALA A 109 3.01 8.17 2.23
CA ALA A 109 3.07 6.79 2.70
C ALA A 109 2.29 5.85 1.76
N TYR A 110 1.13 6.28 1.25
CA TYR A 110 0.37 5.54 0.24
C TYR A 110 1.16 5.39 -1.07
N VAL A 111 1.80 6.47 -1.54
CA VAL A 111 2.70 6.46 -2.70
C VAL A 111 3.86 5.47 -2.51
N LEU A 112 4.48 5.46 -1.32
CA LEU A 112 5.57 4.52 -1.00
C LEU A 112 5.12 3.06 -1.09
N LEU A 113 3.93 2.70 -0.62
CA LEU A 113 3.41 1.33 -0.77
C LEU A 113 3.20 0.95 -2.23
N HIS A 114 2.64 1.85 -3.03
CA HIS A 114 2.49 1.64 -4.48
C HIS A 114 3.84 1.44 -5.17
N ALA A 115 4.84 2.24 -4.80
CA ALA A 115 6.20 2.10 -5.29
C ALA A 115 6.84 0.76 -4.89
N ILE A 116 6.67 0.33 -3.64
CA ILE A 116 7.13 -0.97 -3.14
C ILE A 116 6.48 -2.11 -3.94
N LEU A 117 5.15 -2.11 -4.07
CA LEU A 117 4.41 -3.13 -4.82
C LEU A 117 4.77 -3.15 -6.30
N GLN A 118 4.96 -2.00 -6.95
CA GLN A 118 5.42 -1.97 -8.34
C GLN A 118 6.83 -2.57 -8.46
N GLY A 119 7.71 -2.32 -7.49
CA GLY A 119 9.01 -2.97 -7.38
C GLY A 119 8.87 -4.50 -7.28
N MET A 120 8.01 -4.98 -6.37
CA MET A 120 7.68 -6.41 -6.20
C MET A 120 7.22 -7.05 -7.51
N TRP A 121 6.25 -6.41 -8.16
CA TRP A 121 5.72 -6.86 -9.44
C TRP A 121 6.82 -6.94 -10.50
N GLY A 122 7.64 -5.90 -10.65
CA GLY A 122 8.68 -5.84 -11.67
C GLY A 122 9.75 -6.93 -11.52
N PHE A 123 10.06 -7.30 -10.28
CA PHE A 123 10.96 -8.43 -10.04
C PHE A 123 10.28 -9.76 -10.33
N GLN A 124 9.02 -9.95 -9.95
CA GLN A 124 8.27 -11.17 -10.28
C GLN A 124 8.18 -11.42 -11.80
N GLN A 125 8.25 -10.37 -12.63
CA GLN A 125 8.27 -10.53 -14.09
C GLN A 125 9.61 -11.03 -14.67
N ASN A 126 10.67 -11.10 -13.87
CA ASN A 126 11.98 -11.49 -14.37
C ASN A 126 12.09 -13.02 -14.46
N SER A 127 12.02 -13.53 -15.70
CA SER A 127 12.11 -14.96 -16.02
C SER A 127 13.46 -15.62 -15.72
N TRP A 128 14.51 -14.81 -15.48
CA TRP A 128 15.87 -15.28 -15.21
C TRP A 128 16.17 -15.40 -13.72
N LEU A 129 15.16 -15.29 -12.86
CA LEU A 129 15.36 -15.35 -11.41
C LEU A 129 15.56 -16.77 -10.91
N GLU A 130 16.67 -16.96 -10.22
CA GLU A 130 16.95 -18.18 -9.48
C GLU A 130 16.23 -18.18 -8.13
N SER A 131 16.00 -19.37 -7.57
CA SER A 131 15.33 -19.53 -6.27
C SER A 131 16.06 -18.80 -5.13
N SER A 132 17.39 -18.71 -5.22
CA SER A 132 18.21 -18.00 -4.23
C SER A 132 18.04 -16.47 -4.28
N ASP A 133 17.73 -15.92 -5.46
CA ASP A 133 17.48 -14.49 -5.65
C ASP A 133 16.11 -14.11 -5.10
N LEU A 134 15.10 -14.97 -5.29
CA LEU A 134 13.76 -14.80 -4.71
C LEU A 134 13.83 -14.69 -3.17
N ALA A 135 14.60 -15.53 -2.49
CA ALA A 135 14.72 -15.51 -1.04
C ALA A 135 15.32 -14.20 -0.51
N LYS A 136 16.44 -13.76 -1.09
CA LYS A 136 17.09 -12.47 -0.74
C LYS A 136 16.16 -11.29 -1.02
N TYR A 137 15.42 -11.37 -2.12
CA TYR A 137 14.48 -10.36 -2.52
C TYR A 137 13.32 -10.24 -1.53
N PHE A 138 12.65 -11.34 -1.19
CA PHE A 138 11.57 -11.34 -0.20
C PHE A 138 12.02 -10.80 1.16
N GLN A 139 13.22 -11.14 1.60
CA GLN A 139 13.81 -10.56 2.81
C GLN A 139 13.96 -9.04 2.71
N LYS A 140 14.39 -8.52 1.55
CA LYS A 140 14.48 -7.08 1.30
C LYS A 140 13.12 -6.40 1.40
N PHE A 141 12.07 -6.96 0.80
CA PHE A 141 10.70 -6.40 0.91
C PHE A 141 10.18 -6.44 2.33
N GLU A 142 10.43 -7.53 3.06
CA GLU A 142 10.02 -7.63 4.45
C GLU A 142 10.69 -6.53 5.31
N VAL A 143 11.98 -6.25 5.10
CA VAL A 143 12.67 -5.14 5.77
C VAL A 143 12.05 -3.80 5.39
N THR A 144 11.84 -3.54 4.09
CA THR A 144 11.24 -2.30 3.61
C THR A 144 9.83 -2.08 4.15
N LEU A 145 8.99 -3.12 4.18
CA LEU A 145 7.62 -3.05 4.69
C LEU A 145 7.59 -2.80 6.20
N ARG A 146 8.51 -3.40 6.97
CA ARG A 146 8.65 -3.08 8.39
C ARG A 146 9.08 -1.63 8.60
N GLY A 147 10.05 -1.14 7.82
CA GLY A 147 10.46 0.26 7.82
C GLY A 147 9.27 1.18 7.55
N TRP A 148 8.47 0.85 6.53
CA TRP A 148 7.27 1.60 6.18
C TRP A 148 6.24 1.61 7.31
N HIS A 149 5.99 0.44 7.93
CA HIS A 149 5.02 0.31 9.00
C HIS A 149 5.39 1.11 10.25
N THR A 150 6.68 1.18 10.60
CA THR A 150 7.16 2.04 11.69
C THR A 150 6.84 3.51 11.43
N CYS A 151 7.11 4.00 10.20
CA CYS A 151 6.79 5.38 9.82
C CYS A 151 5.29 5.66 9.88
N TRP A 152 4.47 4.69 9.46
CA TRP A 152 3.03 4.82 9.41
C TRP A 152 2.38 4.80 10.81
N LYS A 153 2.79 3.87 11.67
CA LYS A 153 2.20 3.68 13.01
C LYS A 153 2.36 4.92 13.89
N ASP A 154 3.46 5.63 13.74
CA ASP A 154 3.79 6.81 14.55
C ASP A 154 3.20 8.11 13.97
N ASN A 155 2.51 8.05 12.83
CA ASN A 155 1.85 9.20 12.22
C ASN A 155 0.45 9.42 12.83
N VAL A 156 0.19 10.61 13.39
CA VAL A 156 -1.09 10.97 14.05
C VAL A 156 -2.30 10.87 13.10
N GLU A 157 -2.12 11.15 11.81
CA GLU A 157 -3.16 11.06 10.79
C GLU A 157 -3.51 9.60 10.43
N SER A 158 -2.71 8.61 10.86
CA SER A 158 -2.86 7.19 10.49
C SER A 158 -3.85 6.40 11.36
N SER A 159 -4.42 7.03 12.39
CA SER A 159 -5.30 6.36 13.37
C SER A 159 -6.46 5.61 12.70
N VAL A 160 -6.51 4.28 12.86
CA VAL A 160 -7.56 3.41 12.30
C VAL A 160 -8.76 3.29 13.26
N SER A 161 -9.04 4.33 14.05
CA SER A 161 -10.21 4.32 14.93
C SER A 161 -11.51 4.34 14.08
N PRO A 162 -12.53 3.52 14.39
CA PRO A 162 -13.85 3.59 13.76
C PRO A 162 -14.53 4.97 13.91
N ARG A 163 -14.02 5.81 14.82
CA ARG A 163 -14.47 7.19 15.06
C ARG A 163 -13.57 8.23 14.38
N ASN A 164 -12.53 7.83 13.66
CA ASN A 164 -11.67 8.76 12.92
C ASN A 164 -12.41 9.23 11.65
N PRO A 165 -12.70 10.54 11.48
CA PRO A 165 -13.30 11.06 10.25
C PRO A 165 -12.43 10.83 8.99
N TYR A 166 -11.14 10.50 9.15
CA TYR A 166 -10.21 10.17 8.06
C TYR A 166 -10.16 8.67 7.70
N SER A 167 -11.12 7.86 8.16
CA SER A 167 -11.09 6.39 8.05
C SER A 167 -10.91 5.84 6.63
N ALA A 168 -11.34 6.57 5.59
CA ALA A 168 -11.14 6.17 4.20
C ALA A 168 -9.68 6.34 3.75
N VAL A 169 -9.02 7.40 4.22
CA VAL A 169 -7.64 7.77 3.85
C VAL A 169 -6.62 6.79 4.48
N THR A 170 -6.95 6.19 5.61
CA THR A 170 -6.09 5.21 6.29
C THR A 170 -6.40 3.75 5.93
N ALA A 171 -7.63 3.46 5.50
CA ALA A 171 -8.05 2.09 5.13
C ALA A 171 -7.33 1.57 3.88
N ASN A 172 -7.19 2.41 2.85
CA ASN A 172 -6.53 2.06 1.59
C ASN A 172 -5.06 1.65 1.82
N PRO A 173 -4.19 2.48 2.44
CA PRO A 173 -2.82 2.10 2.78
C PRO A 173 -2.74 0.84 3.65
N ALA A 174 -3.62 0.69 4.65
CA ALA A 174 -3.61 -0.48 5.52
C ALA A 174 -3.93 -1.79 4.76
N ALA A 175 -4.86 -1.75 3.80
CA ALA A 175 -5.17 -2.91 2.97
C ALA A 175 -4.05 -3.22 1.97
N LEU A 176 -3.49 -2.18 1.36
CA LEU A 176 -2.36 -2.30 0.43
C LEU A 176 -1.11 -2.86 1.11
N PHE A 177 -0.86 -2.47 2.36
CA PHE A 177 0.21 -3.02 3.20
C PHE A 177 0.01 -4.52 3.49
N ARG A 178 -1.22 -4.94 3.82
CA ARG A 178 -1.54 -6.37 4.00
C ARG A 178 -1.34 -7.16 2.71
N LEU A 179 -1.74 -6.59 1.57
CA LEU A 179 -1.53 -7.18 0.25
C LEU A 179 -0.04 -7.36 -0.06
N ALA A 180 0.81 -6.39 0.25
CA ALA A 180 2.25 -6.52 0.06
C ALA A 180 2.85 -7.71 0.83
N TYR A 181 2.37 -7.99 2.05
CA TYR A 181 2.74 -9.22 2.75
C TYR A 181 2.23 -10.49 2.06
N MET A 182 1.07 -10.46 1.39
CA MET A 182 0.57 -11.62 0.64
C MET A 182 1.49 -11.97 -0.51
N TRP A 183 2.02 -10.96 -1.22
CA TRP A 183 2.92 -11.14 -2.35
C TRP A 183 4.29 -11.71 -1.96
N ILE A 184 4.67 -11.61 -0.68
CA ILE A 184 5.83 -12.34 -0.14
C ILE A 184 5.51 -13.83 0.03
N GLY A 185 4.27 -14.16 0.39
CA GLY A 185 3.85 -15.52 0.71
C GLY A 185 3.46 -16.38 -0.47
N ALA A 186 2.90 -15.79 -1.52
CA ALA A 186 2.46 -16.48 -2.71
C ALA A 186 2.37 -15.55 -3.91
N ASP A 187 2.51 -16.13 -5.10
CA ASP A 187 2.26 -15.42 -6.34
C ASP A 187 0.79 -15.57 -6.76
N PHE A 188 0.08 -14.45 -6.77
CA PHE A 188 -1.30 -14.35 -7.25
C PHE A 188 -1.40 -13.74 -8.65
N SER A 189 -0.29 -13.55 -9.37
CA SER A 189 -0.25 -12.91 -10.70
C SER A 189 -1.23 -13.51 -11.69
N GLY A 190 -1.31 -14.84 -11.78
CA GLY A 190 -2.26 -15.55 -12.64
C GLY A 190 -3.71 -15.33 -12.26
N VAL A 191 -4.01 -15.27 -10.96
CA VAL A 191 -5.36 -14.96 -10.43
C VAL A 191 -5.72 -13.50 -10.72
N ARG A 192 -4.80 -12.56 -10.55
CA ARG A 192 -5.03 -11.15 -10.90
C ARG A 192 -5.29 -10.96 -12.40
N ALA A 193 -4.49 -11.61 -13.24
CA ALA A 193 -4.63 -11.54 -14.69
C ALA A 193 -5.98 -12.13 -15.15
N SER A 194 -6.44 -13.23 -14.54
CA SER A 194 -7.73 -13.84 -14.89
C SER A 194 -8.92 -12.94 -14.56
N ILE A 195 -8.85 -12.13 -13.50
CA ILE A 195 -9.92 -11.19 -13.14
C ILE A 195 -10.19 -10.20 -14.28
N ALA A 196 -9.17 -9.80 -15.04
CA ALA A 196 -9.33 -8.90 -16.18
C ALA A 196 -10.15 -9.52 -17.34
N SER A 197 -10.26 -10.84 -17.41
CA SER A 197 -11.08 -11.53 -18.42
C SER A 197 -12.58 -11.34 -18.19
N LEU A 198 -12.99 -11.01 -16.95
CA LEU A 198 -14.38 -10.97 -16.51
C LEU A 198 -15.18 -12.27 -16.77
N ASP A 199 -14.48 -13.38 -17.03
CA ASP A 199 -15.06 -14.70 -17.24
C ASP A 199 -14.98 -15.55 -15.96
N PRO A 200 -16.12 -15.94 -15.37
CA PRO A 200 -16.14 -16.73 -14.14
C PRO A 200 -15.37 -18.06 -14.24
N GLU A 201 -15.40 -18.73 -15.39
CA GLU A 201 -14.75 -20.03 -15.58
C GLU A 201 -13.22 -19.89 -15.58
N THR A 202 -12.69 -18.91 -16.32
CA THR A 202 -11.27 -18.57 -16.33
C THR A 202 -10.78 -18.15 -14.95
N ILE A 203 -11.56 -17.34 -14.24
CA ILE A 203 -11.24 -16.91 -12.88
C ILE A 203 -11.18 -18.13 -11.96
N GLU A 204 -12.23 -18.96 -11.93
CA GLU A 204 -12.29 -20.16 -11.10
C GLU A 204 -11.12 -21.12 -11.37
N SER A 205 -10.81 -21.35 -12.64
CA SER A 205 -9.67 -22.18 -13.06
C SER A 205 -8.34 -21.65 -12.51
N SER A 206 -8.11 -20.34 -12.61
CA SER A 206 -6.90 -19.72 -12.04
C SER A 206 -6.79 -19.88 -10.52
N PHE A 207 -7.91 -19.77 -9.80
CA PHE A 207 -7.95 -19.98 -8.36
C PHE A 207 -7.67 -21.44 -7.99
N LYS A 208 -8.12 -22.41 -8.79
CA LYS A 208 -7.82 -23.84 -8.59
C LYS A 208 -6.35 -24.18 -8.82
N GLN A 209 -5.70 -23.47 -9.74
CA GLN A 209 -4.29 -23.67 -10.09
C GLN A 209 -3.32 -22.96 -9.14
N LEU A 210 -3.81 -22.03 -8.30
CA LEU A 210 -3.00 -21.29 -7.34
C LEU A 210 -2.31 -22.23 -6.35
N VAL A 211 -0.98 -22.24 -6.36
CA VAL A 211 -0.16 -22.96 -5.38
C VAL A 211 0.43 -21.95 -4.40
N ILE A 212 0.01 -22.06 -3.15
CA ILE A 212 0.58 -21.29 -2.05
C ILE A 212 1.68 -22.13 -1.39
N PRO A 213 2.97 -21.74 -1.50
CA PRO A 213 4.04 -22.42 -0.78
C PRO A 213 3.85 -22.25 0.73
N VAL A 214 4.48 -23.11 1.52
CA VAL A 214 4.52 -22.96 2.99
C VAL A 214 5.86 -22.31 3.35
N PRO A 215 5.92 -21.01 3.68
CA PRO A 215 7.16 -20.40 4.14
C PRO A 215 7.57 -20.90 5.54
N PRO A 216 8.80 -20.59 5.98
CA PRO A 216 9.24 -20.78 7.37
C PRO A 216 8.25 -20.17 8.38
N THR A 217 8.14 -20.77 9.56
CA THR A 217 7.06 -20.53 10.53
C THR A 217 6.83 -19.05 10.87
N ASP A 218 7.86 -18.24 11.11
CA ASP A 218 7.68 -16.87 11.58
C ASP A 218 7.12 -15.91 10.52
N LEU A 219 7.59 -16.00 9.29
CA LEU A 219 7.09 -15.19 8.18
C LEU A 219 5.67 -15.62 7.80
N THR A 220 5.42 -16.93 7.77
CA THR A 220 4.08 -17.49 7.57
C THR A 220 3.10 -16.93 8.60
N MET A 221 3.47 -16.90 9.89
CA MET A 221 2.60 -16.35 10.93
C MET A 221 2.30 -14.86 10.75
N ARG A 222 3.27 -14.06 10.27
CA ARG A 222 3.03 -12.64 9.92
C ARG A 222 2.04 -12.50 8.77
N ILE A 223 2.24 -13.26 7.69
CA ILE A 223 1.34 -13.26 6.53
C ILE A 223 -0.07 -13.70 6.96
N VAL A 224 -0.20 -14.80 7.71
CA VAL A 224 -1.49 -15.26 8.27
C VAL A 224 -2.17 -14.16 9.08
N THR A 225 -1.41 -13.43 9.91
CA THR A 225 -1.95 -12.34 10.73
C THR A 225 -2.53 -11.22 9.86
N HIS A 226 -1.85 -10.84 8.78
CA HIS A 226 -2.36 -9.85 7.82
C HIS A 226 -3.59 -10.35 7.08
N ALA A 227 -3.62 -11.61 6.68
CA ALA A 227 -4.77 -12.26 6.04
C ALA A 227 -6.01 -12.27 6.95
N ILE A 228 -5.85 -12.70 8.22
CA ILE A 228 -6.90 -12.67 9.24
C ILE A 228 -7.37 -11.23 9.48
N GLY A 229 -6.44 -10.28 9.58
CA GLY A 229 -6.77 -8.87 9.77
C GLY A 229 -7.62 -8.30 8.64
N ALA A 230 -7.32 -8.65 7.39
CA ALA A 230 -8.12 -8.27 6.23
C ALA A 230 -9.54 -8.85 6.30
N LEU A 231 -9.66 -10.17 6.52
CA LEU A 231 -10.96 -10.84 6.60
C LEU A 231 -11.81 -10.34 7.78
N SER A 232 -11.21 -10.20 8.96
CA SER A 232 -11.89 -9.68 10.17
C SER A 232 -12.44 -8.27 9.95
N THR A 233 -11.68 -7.41 9.25
CA THR A 233 -12.15 -6.06 8.88
C THR A 233 -13.39 -6.15 8.00
N ARG A 234 -13.41 -7.06 7.01
CA ARG A 234 -14.54 -7.24 6.08
C ARG A 234 -15.78 -7.81 6.77
N VAL A 235 -15.61 -8.82 7.62
CA VAL A 235 -16.72 -9.40 8.39
C VAL A 235 -17.37 -8.35 9.28
N LYS A 236 -16.56 -7.54 9.99
CA LYS A 236 -17.06 -6.43 10.84
C LYS A 236 -17.84 -5.39 10.03
N LEU A 237 -17.35 -5.00 8.85
CA LEU A 237 -18.04 -4.08 7.96
C LEU A 237 -19.38 -4.65 7.46
N GLY A 238 -19.39 -5.92 7.05
CA GLY A 238 -20.60 -6.62 6.61
C GLY A 238 -21.68 -6.70 7.70
N MET A 239 -21.28 -7.00 8.95
CA MET A 239 -22.20 -7.02 10.09
C MET A 239 -22.79 -5.64 10.38
N ALA A 240 -21.98 -4.57 10.31
CA ALA A 240 -22.42 -3.20 10.53
C ALA A 240 -23.38 -2.67 9.45
N LEU A 241 -23.38 -3.27 8.26
CA LEU A 241 -24.26 -2.90 7.15
C LEU A 241 -25.75 -3.13 7.48
N LYS A 242 -26.05 -4.21 8.23
CA LYS A 242 -27.42 -4.56 8.65
C LYS A 242 -28.00 -3.57 9.67
N GLU A 243 -27.14 -2.82 10.36
CA GLU A 243 -27.53 -1.88 11.42
C GLU A 243 -27.77 -0.44 10.90
N GLN A 244 -27.78 -0.20 9.57
CA GLN A 244 -27.98 1.14 8.97
C GLN A 244 -26.95 2.21 9.44
N ARG A 245 -25.82 1.78 10.01
CA ARG A 245 -24.88 2.66 10.75
C ARG A 245 -23.71 3.23 9.96
N LEU A 246 -23.69 3.12 8.63
CA LEU A 246 -22.53 3.58 7.85
C LEU A 246 -22.96 4.41 6.64
N SER A 247 -22.77 5.72 6.76
CA SER A 247 -22.48 6.63 5.65
C SER A 247 -21.05 6.46 5.11
N CYS A 248 -20.28 5.49 5.64
CA CYS A 248 -18.89 5.26 5.28
C CYS A 248 -18.78 4.15 4.22
N PHE A 249 -19.00 4.52 2.96
CA PHE A 249 -18.52 3.71 1.85
C PHE A 249 -16.99 3.76 1.86
N GLN A 250 -16.35 2.66 2.25
CA GLN A 250 -14.91 2.50 2.00
C GLN A 250 -14.67 2.42 0.48
N SER A 251 -13.53 2.92 0.02
CA SER A 251 -13.15 2.81 -1.40
C SER A 251 -13.25 1.37 -1.89
N PHE A 252 -13.70 1.19 -3.14
CA PHE A 252 -13.71 -0.11 -3.81
C PHE A 252 -12.33 -0.77 -3.81
N GLU A 253 -11.27 0.06 -3.87
CA GLU A 253 -9.87 -0.37 -3.78
C GLU A 253 -9.58 -1.23 -2.56
N VAL A 254 -10.09 -0.85 -1.37
CA VAL A 254 -9.83 -1.60 -0.15
C VAL A 254 -10.33 -3.05 -0.28
N HIS A 255 -11.45 -3.25 -0.99
CA HIS A 255 -12.02 -4.58 -1.22
C HIS A 255 -11.13 -5.39 -2.18
N LEU A 256 -10.73 -4.79 -3.30
CA LEU A 256 -9.83 -5.43 -4.27
C LEU A 256 -8.51 -5.88 -3.61
N PHE A 257 -7.87 -5.00 -2.83
CA PHE A 257 -6.62 -5.33 -2.13
C PHE A 257 -6.80 -6.45 -1.07
N SER A 258 -8.03 -6.70 -0.62
CA SER A 258 -8.32 -7.71 0.39
C SER A 258 -8.61 -9.10 -0.19
N VAL A 259 -8.86 -9.23 -1.51
CA VAL A 259 -9.27 -10.52 -2.12
C VAL A 259 -8.20 -11.58 -1.92
N GLU A 260 -6.94 -11.28 -2.26
CA GLU A 260 -5.82 -12.21 -2.10
C GLU A 260 -5.59 -12.59 -0.63
N CYS A 261 -5.73 -11.62 0.28
CA CYS A 261 -5.63 -11.85 1.72
C CYS A 261 -6.67 -12.87 2.21
N CYS A 262 -7.92 -12.73 1.76
CA CYS A 262 -9.00 -13.64 2.13
C CYS A 262 -8.78 -15.04 1.53
N GLN A 263 -8.32 -15.10 0.27
CA GLN A 263 -8.02 -16.37 -0.38
C GLN A 263 -6.90 -17.14 0.33
N TYR A 264 -5.83 -16.44 0.73
CA TYR A 264 -4.72 -17.01 1.48
C TYR A 264 -5.20 -17.64 2.80
N TYR A 265 -6.06 -16.93 3.55
CA TYR A 265 -6.64 -17.45 4.79
C TYR A 265 -7.49 -18.71 4.55
N THR A 266 -8.38 -18.69 3.55
CA THR A 266 -9.25 -19.83 3.22
C THR A 266 -8.40 -21.06 2.89
N TRP A 267 -7.35 -20.89 2.08
CA TRP A 267 -6.43 -21.98 1.74
C TRP A 267 -5.74 -22.59 2.97
N ILE A 268 -5.22 -21.76 3.90
CA ILE A 268 -4.61 -22.25 5.14
C ILE A 268 -5.62 -23.03 5.98
N SER A 269 -6.82 -22.48 6.14
CA SER A 269 -7.86 -23.10 6.95
C SER A 269 -8.21 -24.49 6.42
N ALA A 270 -8.43 -24.63 5.11
CA ALA A 270 -8.72 -25.89 4.45
C ALA A 270 -7.58 -26.94 4.60
N ARG A 271 -6.32 -26.49 4.69
CA ARG A 271 -5.18 -27.39 4.90
C ARG A 271 -5.06 -27.83 6.36
N ARG A 272 -5.35 -26.94 7.31
CA ARG A 272 -5.41 -27.28 8.75
C ARG A 272 -6.50 -28.32 9.04
N TYR A 273 -7.66 -28.22 8.39
CA TYR A 273 -8.73 -29.22 8.51
C TYR A 273 -8.38 -30.57 7.84
N ARG A 274 -7.56 -30.58 6.78
CA ARG A 274 -7.05 -31.83 6.17
C ARG A 274 -6.00 -32.56 7.00
N HIS A 275 -5.28 -31.85 7.88
CA HIS A 275 -4.30 -32.43 8.80
C HIS A 275 -4.84 -32.67 10.22
N MET A 276 -6.12 -32.37 10.48
CA MET A 276 -6.79 -32.96 11.64
C MET A 276 -7.07 -34.43 11.29
N PRO A 277 -6.57 -35.40 12.08
CA PRO A 277 -7.04 -36.76 11.95
C PRO A 277 -8.53 -36.73 12.26
N PHE A 278 -9.38 -36.94 11.24
CA PHE A 278 -10.70 -37.46 11.51
C PHE A 278 -10.47 -38.74 12.30
N ALA A 279 -10.86 -38.70 13.58
CA ALA A 279 -11.07 -39.90 14.34
C ALA A 279 -12.10 -40.73 13.56
N ASN A 280 -11.62 -41.73 12.83
CA ASN A 280 -12.40 -42.93 12.54
C ASN A 280 -12.70 -43.58 13.89
N GLN A 281 -13.67 -43.04 14.62
CA GLN A 281 -14.44 -43.85 15.54
C GLN A 281 -15.48 -44.56 14.68
N HIS A 282 -15.15 -45.81 14.38
CA HIS A 282 -16.10 -46.83 14.01
C HIS A 282 -17.37 -46.71 14.87
N CYS A 283 -18.51 -46.42 14.26
CA CYS A 283 -19.78 -46.91 14.77
C CYS A 283 -19.96 -48.31 14.19
N THR A 284 -19.55 -49.32 14.97
CA THR A 284 -20.32 -50.55 15.12
C THR A 284 -21.67 -50.24 15.75
#